data_AF-A0A963XTD5-F1
#
_entry.id   AF-A0A963XTD5-F1
#
_cell.length_a   1.000
_cell.length_b   1.000
_cell.length_c   1.000
_cell.angle_alpha   90.00
_cell.angle_beta   90.00
_cell.angle_gamma   90.00
#
_symmetry.space_group_name_H-M   'P 1'
#
loop_
_entity.id
_entity.type
_entity.pdbx_description
1 polymer ?
#
loop_
_entity_poly.entity_id
_entity_poly.type
_entity_poly.pdbx_seq_one_letter_code
_entity_poly.pdbx_strand_id
1 'polypeptide(L)'
;MSQATVGQKRIRRYFGKIREVLEMPNLIEVQKSSYDLFLKSGDGPSAADGEGIQGVFQSVFPIKDFNENAILEFVKYELEKPKYDVEECQARDMTYAAPLKVTLRLIV
;
A
#
# COMPACT_ATOMS: atom_id res chain seq x y z
N MET A 1 1.73 38.80 10.27
CA MET A 1 3.08 38.61 10.86
C MET A 1 3.86 37.72 9.92
N SER A 2 5.01 38.19 9.42
CA SER A 2 5.83 37.45 8.44
C SER A 2 6.44 36.22 9.10
N GLN A 3 5.94 35.02 8.78
CA GLN A 3 6.62 33.79 9.14
C GLN A 3 7.56 33.41 7.98
N ALA A 4 8.83 33.74 8.16
CA ALA A 4 9.91 33.20 7.35
C ALA A 4 10.38 31.91 8.02
N THR A 5 10.17 30.78 7.36
CA THR A 5 10.85 29.53 7.71
C THR A 5 12.31 29.65 7.24
N VAL A 6 13.24 29.28 8.11
CA VAL A 6 14.69 29.44 7.96
C VAL A 6 15.15 28.91 6.58
N GLY A 7 15.69 29.79 5.73
CA GLY A 7 16.31 29.43 4.44
C GLY A 7 15.93 30.31 3.23
N GLN A 8 14.84 31.07 3.27
CA GLN A 8 14.44 31.92 2.14
C GLN A 8 14.97 33.36 2.25
N LYS A 9 15.85 33.75 1.31
CA LYS A 9 16.32 35.14 1.12
C LYS A 9 15.19 36.14 0.80
N ARG A 10 13.97 35.68 0.50
CA ARG A 10 12.84 36.52 0.06
C ARG A 10 11.68 36.43 1.04
N ILE A 11 11.31 37.56 1.63
CA ILE A 11 10.17 37.67 2.55
C ILE A 11 8.87 37.69 1.75
N ARG A 12 7.96 36.75 2.02
CA ARG A 12 6.59 36.76 1.50
C ARG A 12 5.67 37.50 2.49
N ARG A 13 5.03 38.59 2.03
CA ARG A 13 4.00 39.30 2.81
C ARG A 13 2.64 38.65 2.56
N TYR A 14 1.88 38.43 3.63
CA TYR A 14 0.52 37.88 3.61
C TYR A 14 -0.47 38.96 4.05
N PHE A 15 -1.56 39.16 3.30
CA PHE A 15 -2.60 40.16 3.57
C PHE A 15 -3.95 39.54 4.02
N GLY A 16 -4.00 38.21 4.15
CA GLY A 16 -5.17 37.49 4.65
C GLY A 16 -5.48 37.86 6.10
N LYS A 17 -6.74 38.16 6.38
CA LYS A 17 -7.22 38.55 7.72
C LYS A 17 -7.75 37.35 8.53
N ILE A 18 -8.13 36.28 7.84
CA ILE A 18 -8.64 35.05 8.45
C ILE A 18 -7.45 34.20 8.89
N ARG A 19 -7.49 33.70 10.12
CA ARG A 19 -6.47 32.79 10.66
C ARG A 19 -6.74 31.38 10.13
N GLU A 20 -5.70 30.73 9.61
CA GLU A 20 -5.74 29.30 9.30
C GLU A 20 -5.98 28.51 10.60
N VAL A 21 -7.05 27.72 10.62
CA VAL A 21 -7.48 26.91 11.78
C VAL A 21 -6.93 25.49 11.73
N LEU A 22 -6.51 25.05 10.55
CA LEU A 22 -5.94 23.73 10.29
C LEU A 22 -4.74 23.90 9.35
N GLU A 23 -3.74 23.06 9.54
CA GLU A 23 -2.58 23.02 8.65
C GLU A 23 -2.95 22.36 7.32
N MET A 24 -2.22 22.70 6.26
CA MET A 24 -2.40 22.06 4.97
C MET A 24 -2.06 20.57 5.08
N PRO A 25 -2.97 19.66 4.71
CA PRO A 25 -2.70 18.24 4.78
C PRO A 25 -1.67 17.83 3.72
N ASN A 26 -1.14 16.62 3.86
CA ASN A 26 -0.26 16.07 2.85
C ASN A 26 -1.08 15.73 1.59
N LEU A 27 -0.83 16.49 0.51
CA LEU A 27 -1.62 16.39 -0.73
C LEU A 27 -1.47 15.05 -1.46
N ILE A 28 -0.43 14.26 -1.16
CA ILE A 28 -0.22 12.92 -1.74
C ILE A 28 -0.59 11.79 -0.77
N GLU A 29 -1.17 12.13 0.39
CA GLU A 29 -1.51 11.16 1.43
C GLU A 29 -2.49 10.12 0.93
N VAL A 30 -3.52 10.52 0.18
CA VAL A 30 -4.54 9.62 -0.38
C VAL A 30 -3.92 8.51 -1.23
N GLN A 31 -2.91 8.84 -2.04
CA GLN A 31 -2.23 7.86 -2.89
C GLN A 31 -1.40 6.88 -2.06
N LYS A 32 -0.69 7.39 -1.04
CA LYS A 32 0.13 6.57 -0.15
C LYS A 32 -0.73 5.65 0.71
N SER A 33 -1.78 6.19 1.33
CA SER A 33 -2.65 5.44 2.25
C SER A 33 -3.44 4.37 1.51
N SER A 34 -3.94 4.66 0.32
CA SER A 34 -4.67 3.67 -0.49
C SER A 34 -3.80 2.48 -0.88
N TYR A 35 -2.54 2.71 -1.29
CA TYR A 35 -1.64 1.63 -1.65
C TYR A 35 -1.11 0.88 -0.42
N ASP A 36 -0.84 1.58 0.67
CA ASP A 36 -0.46 0.95 1.94
C ASP A 36 -1.57 0.02 2.46
N LEU A 37 -2.83 0.44 2.34
CA LEU A 37 -3.99 -0.40 2.68
C LEU A 37 -4.05 -1.67 1.83
N PHE A 38 -3.78 -1.55 0.52
CA PHE A 38 -3.75 -2.69 -0.38
C PHE A 38 -2.63 -3.69 -0.02
N LEU A 39 -1.44 -3.21 0.34
CA LEU A 39 -0.28 -4.04 0.66
C LEU A 39 -0.29 -4.64 2.07
N LYS A 40 -0.81 -3.92 3.06
CA LYS A 40 -0.79 -4.31 4.49
C LYS A 40 -2.07 -5.00 4.93
N SER A 41 -2.96 -5.34 4.00
CA SER A 41 -4.18 -6.01 4.38
C SER A 41 -3.84 -7.39 4.94
N GLY A 42 -4.15 -7.60 6.23
CA GLY A 42 -3.82 -8.83 6.97
C GLY A 42 -2.71 -8.71 8.02
N ASP A 43 -1.95 -7.60 8.08
CA ASP A 43 -0.85 -7.42 9.07
C ASP A 43 -1.29 -6.82 10.42
N GLY A 44 -2.58 -6.56 10.61
CA GLY A 44 -3.16 -5.99 11.83
C GLY A 44 -3.61 -7.02 12.88
N PRO A 45 -3.70 -6.64 14.17
CA PRO A 45 -4.17 -7.52 15.25
C PRO A 45 -5.66 -7.85 15.18
N SER A 46 -6.44 -6.98 14.52
CA SER A 46 -7.78 -7.32 14.04
C SER A 46 -7.61 -7.65 12.57
N ALA A 47 -8.07 -8.82 12.15
CA ALA A 47 -8.21 -9.11 10.73
C ALA A 47 -9.06 -7.98 10.14
N ALA A 48 -8.45 -7.16 9.29
CA ALA A 48 -9.19 -6.29 8.39
C ALA A 48 -9.80 -7.26 7.36
N ASP A 49 -10.83 -7.97 7.81
CA ASP A 49 -11.48 -9.06 7.11
C ASP A 49 -11.99 -8.51 5.78
N GLY A 50 -11.31 -8.87 4.68
CA GLY A 50 -11.81 -8.64 3.33
C GLY A 50 -11.20 -7.51 2.50
N GLU A 51 -10.19 -6.77 2.96
CA GLU A 51 -9.56 -5.72 2.14
C GLU A 51 -8.19 -6.15 1.56
N GLY A 52 -7.74 -5.45 0.51
CA GLY A 52 -6.44 -5.63 -0.15
C GLY A 52 -6.15 -7.06 -0.66
N ILE A 53 -4.86 -7.43 -0.68
CA ILE A 53 -4.39 -8.73 -1.19
C ILE A 53 -4.99 -9.91 -0.40
N GLN A 54 -4.96 -9.83 0.94
CA GLN A 54 -5.50 -10.86 1.81
C GLN A 54 -6.99 -11.10 1.57
N GLY A 55 -7.77 -10.01 1.51
CA GLY A 55 -9.21 -10.08 1.28
C GLY A 55 -9.57 -10.73 -0.05
N VAL A 56 -8.82 -10.42 -1.11
CA VAL A 56 -9.00 -11.07 -2.41
C VAL A 56 -8.75 -12.58 -2.32
N PHE A 57 -7.67 -13.01 -1.68
CA PHE A 57 -7.42 -14.45 -1.50
C PHE A 57 -8.50 -15.13 -0.64
N GLN A 58 -8.94 -14.50 0.45
CA GLN A 58 -10.03 -15.03 1.27
C GLN A 58 -11.37 -15.10 0.54
N SER A 59 -11.60 -14.24 -0.46
CA SER A 59 -12.85 -14.25 -1.24
C SER A 59 -12.92 -15.37 -2.29
N VAL A 60 -11.75 -15.83 -2.77
CA VAL A 60 -11.65 -16.83 -3.84
C VAL A 60 -11.44 -18.23 -3.27
N PHE A 61 -10.72 -18.36 -2.15
CA PHE A 61 -10.41 -19.63 -1.51
C PHE A 61 -11.40 -19.92 -0.37
N PRO A 62 -11.72 -21.21 -0.11
CA PRO A 62 -11.15 -22.41 -0.72
C PRO A 62 -11.77 -22.77 -2.08
N ILE A 63 -10.93 -23.28 -2.99
CA ILE A 63 -11.37 -23.81 -4.29
C ILE A 63 -11.55 -25.33 -4.13
N LYS A 64 -12.72 -25.85 -4.50
CA LYS A 64 -13.04 -27.27 -4.46
C LYS A 64 -13.04 -27.87 -5.87
N ASP A 65 -12.54 -29.10 -6.00
CA ASP A 65 -12.72 -29.88 -7.22
C ASP A 65 -14.20 -30.24 -7.44
N PHE A 66 -14.60 -30.47 -8.69
CA PHE A 66 -15.96 -30.85 -9.06
C PHE A 66 -16.44 -32.12 -8.36
N ASN A 67 -15.53 -33.07 -8.12
CA ASN A 67 -15.84 -34.32 -7.45
C ASN A 67 -15.68 -34.24 -5.91
N GLU A 68 -15.42 -33.06 -5.35
CA GLU A 68 -15.16 -32.81 -3.92
C GLU A 68 -14.01 -33.64 -3.30
N ASN A 69 -13.18 -34.30 -4.11
CA ASN A 69 -12.06 -35.11 -3.65
C ASN A 69 -10.83 -34.29 -3.24
N ALA A 70 -10.78 -33.01 -3.61
CA ALA A 70 -9.65 -32.15 -3.30
C ALA A 70 -10.10 -30.72 -3.01
N ILE A 71 -9.43 -30.08 -2.04
CA ILE A 71 -9.66 -28.69 -1.65
C ILE A 71 -8.32 -27.96 -1.63
N LEU A 72 -8.27 -26.82 -2.31
CA LEU A 72 -7.14 -25.90 -2.27
C LEU A 72 -7.45 -24.78 -1.27
N GLU A 73 -6.63 -24.65 -0.22
CA GLU A 73 -6.73 -23.63 0.81
C GLU A 73 -5.60 -22.60 0.68
N PHE A 74 -5.93 -21.35 0.97
CA PHE A 74 -4.95 -20.28 1.10
C PHE A 74 -4.44 -20.20 2.55
N VAL A 75 -3.12 -20.23 2.73
CA VAL A 75 -2.49 -20.18 4.07
C VAL A 75 -1.96 -18.77 4.38
N LYS A 76 -1.12 -18.23 3.49
CA LYS A 76 -0.51 -16.90 3.65
C LYS A 76 0.05 -16.40 2.32
N TYR A 77 0.33 -15.09 2.27
CA TYR A 77 1.13 -14.47 1.22
C TYR A 77 2.31 -13.70 1.82
N GLU A 78 3.35 -13.50 1.02
CA GLU A 78 4.53 -12.72 1.37
C GLU A 78 4.94 -11.87 0.16
N LEU A 79 5.17 -10.58 0.38
CA LEU A 79 5.74 -9.68 -0.61
C LEU A 79 7.25 -9.60 -0.42
N GLU A 80 8.00 -10.01 -1.43
CA GLU A 80 9.46 -9.90 -1.40
C GLU A 80 9.91 -8.48 -1.72
N LYS A 81 11.16 -8.17 -1.39
CA LYS A 81 11.74 -6.89 -1.77
C LYS A 81 11.85 -6.79 -3.29
N PRO A 82 11.66 -5.59 -3.87
CA PRO A 82 11.95 -5.33 -5.28
C PRO A 82 13.38 -5.74 -5.63
N LYS A 83 13.58 -6.23 -6.86
CA LYS A 83 14.88 -6.72 -7.32
C LYS A 83 15.89 -5.58 -7.57
N TYR A 84 15.39 -4.40 -7.90
CA TYR A 84 16.16 -3.23 -8.28
C TYR A 84 15.57 -1.99 -7.63
N ASP A 85 16.41 -0.97 -7.45
CA ASP A 85 15.98 0.32 -6.91
C ASP A 85 15.32 1.20 -7.98
N VAL A 86 14.65 2.26 -7.54
CA VAL A 86 13.89 3.17 -8.41
C VAL A 86 14.77 3.81 -9.49
N GLU A 87 15.98 4.25 -9.14
CA GLU A 87 16.90 4.90 -10.08
C GLU A 87 17.38 3.93 -11.17
N GLU A 88 17.64 2.67 -10.81
CA GLU A 88 18.06 1.64 -11.76
C GLU A 88 16.93 1.26 -12.70
N CYS A 89 15.71 1.13 -12.17
CA CYS A 89 14.52 0.89 -12.97
C CYS A 89 14.27 2.02 -13.99
N GLN A 90 14.45 3.29 -13.58
CA GLN A 90 14.31 4.44 -14.48
C GLN A 90 15.39 4.45 -15.57
N ALA A 91 16.65 4.16 -15.21
CA ALA A 91 17.76 4.18 -16.17
C ALA A 91 17.69 3.07 -17.22
N ARG A 92 17.05 1.94 -16.89
CA ARG A 92 16.96 0.74 -17.75
C ARG A 92 15.57 0.54 -18.37
N ASP A 93 14.67 1.50 -18.25
CA ASP A 93 13.27 1.40 -18.70
C ASP A 93 12.56 0.12 -18.17
N MET A 94 12.75 -0.18 -16.89
CA MET A 94 12.16 -1.34 -16.22
C MET A 94 11.06 -0.92 -15.23
N THR A 95 10.11 -1.81 -14.98
CA THR A 95 9.07 -1.61 -13.95
C THR A 95 9.63 -1.90 -12.55
N TYR A 96 9.47 -0.95 -11.63
CA TYR A 96 9.74 -1.15 -10.21
C TYR A 96 8.61 -2.00 -9.59
N ALA A 97 8.91 -3.25 -9.24
CA ALA A 97 7.93 -4.21 -8.74
C ALA A 97 8.53 -5.20 -7.73
N ALA A 98 7.67 -5.69 -6.84
CA ALA A 98 7.96 -6.72 -5.84
C ALA A 98 7.29 -8.05 -6.23
N PRO A 99 7.99 -9.20 -6.12
CA PRO A 99 7.36 -10.51 -6.27
C PRO A 99 6.35 -10.81 -5.14
N LEU A 100 5.19 -11.37 -5.50
CA LEU A 100 4.20 -11.91 -4.56
C LEU A 100 4.35 -13.43 -4.48
N LYS A 101 4.69 -13.95 -3.30
CA LYS A 101 4.73 -15.39 -3.02
C LYS A 101 3.52 -15.79 -2.21
N VAL A 102 2.89 -16.92 -2.57
CA VAL A 102 1.67 -17.41 -1.94
C VAL A 102 1.89 -18.85 -1.49
N THR A 103 1.57 -19.15 -0.22
CA THR A 103 1.56 -20.51 0.32
C THR A 103 0.14 -21.05 0.27
N LEU A 104 -0.04 -22.12 -0.50
CA LEU A 104 -1.30 -22.85 -0.62
C LEU A 104 -1.16 -24.23 0.02
N ARG A 105 -2.27 -24.76 0.54
CA ARG A 105 -2.36 -26.12 1.05
C ARG A 105 -3.37 -26.90 0.22
N LEU A 106 -2.95 -28.08 -0.26
CA LEU A 106 -3.85 -29.02 -0.91
C LEU A 106 -4.29 -30.06 0.12
N ILE A 107 -5.59 -30.27 0.24
CA ILE A 107 -6.23 -31.33 1.03
C ILE A 107 -6.85 -32.32 0.03
N VAL A 108 -6.59 -33.61 0.20
CA VAL A 108 -7.06 -34.74 -0.62
C VAL A 108 -7.66 -35.81 0.28
#